data_AF-A0A921F5I5-F1
#
_entry.id   AF-A0A921F5I5-F1
#
_cell.length_a   1.000
_cell.length_b   1.000
_cell.length_c   1.000
_cell.angle_alpha   90.00
_cell.angle_beta   90.00
_cell.angle_gamma   90.00
#
_symmetry.space_group_name_H-M   'P 1'
#
loop_
_entity.id
_entity.type
_entity.pdbx_description
1 polymer ?
#
loop_
_entity_poly.entity_id
_entity_poly.type
_entity_poly.pdbx_seq_one_letter_code
_entity_poly.pdbx_strand_id
1 'polypeptide(L)'
;MKRIALRLSRRVRVGVCAAAATSTLAACAVPNDMVPTYPSRDALTVAPSEVIGHEVLTDVYALALRREGVLVEIAEPSGTTTDATDKVLAGTSDFTIGYSGQLLDDVEGADSSASADSPMSATEVYEQLEDSVPDTVSVGPAARGQDKPVVVVTEHTSTTMGVRTMSDLSGRCDELRLAVSPQTAHAPEVRSALRGYDCQFSDVVTDYPNPTEIREALRRGDVGAGIIYSSDPALFPPDMIRLDDDRNLIQAQTPVPVFTSGSLSEEDQEVLAKVSRKMSTKEMSKLNAAVESGRTHAIAAASGWLNDNGFESSLDAG
;
A
#
# COMPACT_ATOMS: atom_id res chain seq x y z
N MET A 1 -43.34 -57.25 48.40
CA MET A 1 -44.72 -56.76 48.66
C MET A 1 -44.68 -55.24 48.50
N LYS A 2 -45.42 -54.65 47.55
CA LYS A 2 -46.65 -53.88 47.85
C LYS A 2 -46.39 -52.92 49.04
N ARG A 3 -46.27 -51.61 48.91
CA ARG A 3 -47.30 -50.65 48.43
C ARG A 3 -46.76 -49.22 48.70
N ILE A 4 -46.95 -48.28 47.77
CA ILE A 4 -47.89 -47.15 47.86
C ILE A 4 -47.47 -46.12 48.92
N ALA A 5 -46.89 -44.99 48.51
CA ALA A 5 -47.55 -43.73 48.13
C ALA A 5 -47.84 -42.83 49.35
N LEU A 6 -47.25 -41.63 49.36
CA LEU A 6 -47.92 -40.35 49.08
C LEU A 6 -48.76 -39.82 50.25
N ARG A 7 -48.34 -38.64 50.76
CA ARG A 7 -49.10 -37.38 50.94
C ARG A 7 -48.68 -36.68 52.24
N LEU A 8 -48.04 -35.52 52.15
CA LEU A 8 -48.57 -34.17 51.88
C LEU A 8 -49.03 -33.43 53.14
N SER A 9 -48.48 -32.22 53.28
CA SER A 9 -49.01 -31.06 54.03
C SER A 9 -48.98 -31.17 55.56
N ARG A 10 -48.76 -30.11 56.36
CA ARG A 10 -49.20 -28.72 56.18
C ARG A 10 -48.40 -27.77 57.10
N ARG A 11 -48.30 -26.53 56.61
CA ARG A 11 -47.65 -25.30 57.11
C ARG A 11 -47.89 -24.95 58.59
N VAL A 12 -46.86 -24.39 59.26
CA VAL A 12 -46.97 -23.23 60.19
C VAL A 12 -45.71 -22.36 60.06
N ARG A 13 -45.89 -21.04 60.09
CA ARG A 13 -44.88 -19.99 59.85
C ARG A 13 -44.28 -19.44 61.15
N VAL A 14 -43.12 -18.80 60.97
CA VAL A 14 -42.53 -17.64 61.69
C VAL A 14 -41.50 -17.96 62.77
N GLY A 15 -40.29 -17.45 62.52
CA GLY A 15 -39.19 -17.27 63.47
C GLY A 15 -37.98 -16.67 62.75
N VAL A 16 -38.03 -15.36 62.47
CA VAL A 16 -36.92 -14.57 61.92
C VAL A 16 -35.86 -14.38 63.00
N CYS A 17 -34.61 -14.76 62.71
CA CYS A 17 -33.41 -14.17 63.31
C CYS A 17 -32.32 -14.10 62.25
N ALA A 18 -32.14 -12.91 61.69
CA ALA A 18 -31.03 -12.55 60.83
C ALA A 18 -29.79 -12.28 61.69
N ALA A 19 -28.67 -12.92 61.37
CA ALA A 19 -27.35 -12.52 61.81
C ALA A 19 -26.44 -12.45 60.57
N ALA A 20 -26.15 -11.23 60.14
CA ALA A 20 -25.26 -10.92 59.04
C ALA A 20 -23.80 -11.04 59.52
N ALA A 21 -23.01 -11.87 58.83
CA ALA A 21 -21.56 -11.89 58.96
C ALA A 21 -20.96 -11.11 57.79
N THR A 22 -20.54 -9.88 58.04
CA THR A 22 -19.79 -9.05 57.09
C THR A 22 -18.30 -9.34 57.25
N SER A 23 -17.72 -10.03 56.28
CA SER A 23 -16.28 -10.26 56.16
C SER A 23 -15.62 -9.00 55.58
N THR A 24 -14.86 -8.25 56.37
CA THR A 24 -14.04 -7.14 55.87
C THR A 24 -12.73 -7.70 55.30
N LEU A 25 -12.63 -7.80 53.98
CA LEU A 25 -11.35 -7.93 53.29
C LEU A 25 -10.64 -6.58 53.31
N ALA A 26 -9.55 -6.47 54.06
CA ALA A 26 -8.62 -5.35 53.94
C ALA A 26 -7.85 -5.51 52.63
N ALA A 27 -8.27 -4.79 51.59
CA ALA A 27 -7.51 -4.63 50.36
C ALA A 27 -6.35 -3.66 50.63
N CYS A 28 -5.12 -4.12 50.41
CA CYS A 28 -3.97 -3.22 50.31
C CYS A 28 -4.13 -2.36 49.05
N ALA A 29 -4.65 -1.15 49.21
CA ALA A 29 -4.65 -0.15 48.16
C ALA A 29 -3.23 0.39 48.00
N VAL A 30 -2.56 0.02 46.92
CA VAL A 30 -1.35 0.71 46.46
C VAL A 30 -1.81 2.04 45.84
N PRO A 31 -1.29 3.20 46.26
CA PRO A 31 -1.69 4.48 45.67
C PRO A 31 -1.35 4.48 44.18
N ASN A 32 -2.37 4.78 43.36
CA ASN A 32 -2.32 4.71 41.90
C ASN A 32 -1.59 5.91 41.24
N ASP A 33 -0.84 6.70 42.03
CA ASP A 33 -0.18 7.94 41.58
C ASP A 33 1.14 7.70 40.82
N MET A 34 1.47 6.44 40.51
CA MET A 34 2.68 6.05 39.76
C MET A 34 2.38 5.54 38.34
N VAL A 35 1.12 5.51 37.90
CA VAL A 35 0.79 5.21 36.50
C VAL A 35 0.65 6.54 35.77
N PRO A 36 1.55 6.91 34.85
CA PRO A 36 1.34 8.07 34.01
C PRO A 36 0.05 7.85 33.23
N THR A 37 -0.97 8.66 33.49
CA THR A 37 -2.17 8.74 32.66
C THR A 37 -1.80 9.48 31.39
N TYR A 38 -1.34 8.73 30.40
CA TYR A 38 -1.37 9.20 29.02
C TYR A 38 -2.83 9.30 28.59
N PRO A 39 -3.25 10.34 27.85
CA PRO A 39 -4.52 10.27 27.15
C PRO A 39 -4.49 8.97 26.34
N SER A 40 -5.49 8.11 26.54
CA SER A 40 -5.67 6.92 25.72
C SER A 40 -5.91 7.39 24.30
N ARG A 41 -4.84 7.42 23.50
CA ARG A 41 -4.95 7.49 22.05
C ARG A 41 -5.47 6.13 21.61
N ASP A 42 -6.59 6.11 20.91
CA ASP A 42 -7.01 4.91 20.20
C ASP A 42 -5.88 4.51 19.22
N ALA A 43 -5.70 3.21 19.02
CA ALA A 43 -4.66 2.75 18.12
C ALA A 43 -4.97 3.21 16.68
N LEU A 44 -3.95 3.69 15.98
CA LEU A 44 -4.03 4.03 14.57
C LEU A 44 -4.30 2.75 13.78
N THR A 45 -5.49 2.65 13.20
CA THR A 45 -5.89 1.49 12.39
C THR A 45 -5.34 1.62 10.97
N VAL A 46 -4.55 0.64 10.55
CA VAL A 46 -3.86 0.64 9.26
C VAL A 46 -4.54 -0.36 8.32
N ALA A 47 -4.88 0.07 7.11
CA ALA A 47 -5.55 -0.73 6.09
C ALA A 47 -4.61 -1.14 4.95
N PRO A 48 -4.00 -2.34 4.98
CA PRO A 48 -3.31 -2.89 3.82
C PRO A 48 -4.29 -3.53 2.82
N SER A 49 -3.90 -3.56 1.54
CA SER A 49 -4.53 -4.34 0.48
C SER A 49 -3.87 -5.71 0.30
N GLU A 50 -4.46 -6.60 -0.49
CA GLU A 50 -3.87 -7.91 -0.83
C GLU A 50 -2.75 -7.83 -1.88
N VAL A 51 -2.48 -6.64 -2.42
CA VAL A 51 -1.39 -6.44 -3.38
C VAL A 51 -0.06 -6.45 -2.62
N ILE A 52 0.79 -7.45 -2.88
CA ILE A 52 2.08 -7.67 -2.19
C ILE A 52 2.88 -6.37 -2.00
N GLY A 53 3.05 -5.59 -3.07
CA GLY A 53 3.83 -4.35 -3.02
C GLY A 53 3.20 -3.27 -2.15
N HIS A 54 1.88 -3.18 -2.12
CA HIS A 54 1.16 -2.26 -1.25
C HIS A 54 1.15 -2.74 0.21
N GLU A 55 0.96 -4.04 0.46
CA GLU A 55 1.03 -4.63 1.81
C GLU A 55 2.37 -4.32 2.47
N VAL A 56 3.48 -4.71 1.83
CA VAL A 56 4.82 -4.48 2.38
C VAL A 56 5.16 -3.01 2.54
N LEU A 57 4.70 -2.16 1.61
CA LEU A 57 4.93 -0.73 1.70
C LEU A 57 4.15 -0.11 2.86
N THR A 58 2.89 -0.51 3.04
CA THR A 58 2.05 -0.08 4.17
C THR A 58 2.67 -0.49 5.50
N ASP A 59 3.17 -1.73 5.59
CA ASP A 59 3.89 -2.23 6.77
C ASP A 59 5.15 -1.41 7.10
N VAL A 60 5.90 -0.93 6.09
CA VAL A 60 7.08 -0.07 6.32
C VAL A 60 6.69 1.21 7.04
N TYR A 61 5.65 1.92 6.58
CA TYR A 61 5.24 3.17 7.21
C TYR A 61 4.60 2.93 8.59
N ALA A 62 3.75 1.91 8.71
CA ALA A 62 3.10 1.53 9.96
C ALA A 62 4.12 1.16 11.05
N LEU A 63 5.15 0.36 10.69
CA LEU A 63 6.22 0.00 11.62
C LEU A 63 7.13 1.18 11.94
N ALA A 64 7.36 2.12 11.01
CA ALA A 64 8.14 3.33 11.29
C ALA A 64 7.44 4.18 12.37
N LEU A 65 6.14 4.43 12.23
CA LEU A 65 5.33 5.10 13.25
C LEU A 65 5.37 4.35 14.59
N ARG A 66 5.26 3.02 14.56
CA ARG A 66 5.31 2.21 15.77
C ARG A 66 6.65 2.31 16.51
N ARG A 67 7.78 2.42 15.80
CA ARG A 67 9.12 2.59 16.41
C ARG A 67 9.29 3.93 17.13
N GLU A 68 8.44 4.90 16.81
CA GLU A 68 8.40 6.24 17.40
C GLU A 68 7.30 6.37 18.46
N GLY A 69 6.69 5.24 18.86
CA GLY A 69 5.76 5.16 19.99
C GLY A 69 4.29 5.32 19.63
N VAL A 70 3.94 5.43 18.34
CA VAL A 70 2.54 5.40 17.90
C VAL A 70 1.95 4.01 18.14
N LEU A 71 0.79 3.96 18.80
CA LEU A 71 0.03 2.72 18.91
C LEU A 71 -0.59 2.43 17.54
N VAL A 72 -0.14 1.36 16.89
CA VAL A 72 -0.57 0.98 15.54
C VAL A 72 -1.19 -0.41 15.57
N GLU A 73 -2.36 -0.54 14.95
CA GLU A 73 -3.04 -1.81 14.68
C GLU A 73 -3.14 -2.00 13.17
N ILE A 74 -2.38 -2.96 12.63
CA ILE A 74 -2.41 -3.31 11.22
C ILE A 74 -3.52 -4.34 11.01
N ALA A 75 -4.53 -3.98 10.22
CA ALA A 75 -5.61 -4.89 9.87
C ALA A 75 -5.11 -6.01 8.93
N GLU A 76 -5.85 -7.11 8.87
CA GLU A 76 -5.58 -8.15 7.88
C GLU A 76 -5.68 -7.56 6.45
N PRO A 77 -4.73 -7.87 5.55
CA PRO A 77 -4.79 -7.47 4.15
C PRO A 77 -6.09 -7.90 3.49
N SER A 78 -6.74 -6.97 2.77
CA SER A 78 -8.00 -7.27 2.08
C SER A 78 -8.20 -6.39 0.86
N GLY A 79 -8.70 -6.96 -0.23
CA GLY A 79 -9.13 -6.19 -1.40
C GLY A 79 -8.00 -5.50 -2.15
N THR A 80 -8.36 -4.48 -2.92
CA THR A 80 -7.47 -3.71 -3.79
C THR A 80 -6.83 -2.51 -3.07
N THR A 81 -5.89 -1.84 -3.74
CA THR A 81 -5.30 -0.59 -3.25
C THR A 81 -6.33 0.52 -3.12
N THR A 82 -7.31 0.58 -4.04
CA THR A 82 -8.44 1.52 -3.96
C THR A 82 -9.35 1.20 -2.77
N ASP A 83 -9.63 -0.09 -2.51
CA ASP A 83 -10.41 -0.47 -1.31
C ASP A 83 -9.71 -0.03 -0.01
N ALA A 84 -8.37 -0.02 0.01
CA ALA A 84 -7.60 0.45 1.15
C ALA A 84 -7.70 1.97 1.35
N THR A 85 -7.58 2.77 0.28
CA THR A 85 -7.77 4.23 0.35
C THR A 85 -9.22 4.61 0.67
N ASP A 86 -10.20 3.88 0.12
CA ASP A 86 -11.63 4.09 0.39
C ASP A 86 -11.96 3.92 1.88
N LYS A 87 -11.31 2.98 2.57
CA LYS A 87 -11.49 2.80 4.01
C LYS A 87 -11.09 4.04 4.80
N VAL A 88 -10.00 4.72 4.39
CA VAL A 88 -9.52 5.95 5.03
C VAL A 88 -10.40 7.14 4.64
N LEU A 89 -10.76 7.28 3.37
CA LEU A 89 -11.70 8.29 2.88
C LEU A 89 -13.06 8.20 3.60
N ALA A 90 -13.53 6.98 3.89
CA ALA A 90 -14.76 6.73 4.63
C ALA A 90 -14.60 6.81 6.17
N GLY A 91 -13.38 7.00 6.69
CA GLY A 91 -13.09 7.05 8.13
C GLY A 91 -13.29 5.73 8.86
N THR A 92 -13.24 4.60 8.14
CA THR A 92 -13.32 3.23 8.72
C THR A 92 -11.94 2.64 9.02
N SER A 93 -10.88 3.29 8.57
CA SER A 93 -9.50 3.07 8.99
C SER A 93 -8.77 4.42 9.03
N ASP A 94 -7.67 4.51 9.78
CA ASP A 94 -6.99 5.78 10.01
C ASP A 94 -5.83 6.05 9.06
N PHE A 95 -5.23 5.01 8.48
CA PHE A 95 -4.00 5.12 7.70
C PHE A 95 -3.89 4.06 6.60
N THR A 96 -3.37 4.45 5.44
CA THR A 96 -2.90 3.56 4.38
C THR A 96 -1.87 4.26 3.49
N ILE A 97 -1.42 3.59 2.42
CA ILE A 97 -0.62 4.19 1.36
C ILE A 97 -1.45 4.31 0.09
N GLY A 98 -1.65 5.53 -0.38
CA GLY A 98 -2.24 5.80 -1.70
C GLY A 98 -1.16 5.85 -2.78
N TYR A 99 -1.59 5.74 -4.03
CA TYR A 99 -0.77 6.07 -5.20
C TYR A 99 -1.33 7.33 -5.84
N SER A 100 -0.49 8.36 -5.98
CA SER A 100 -0.93 9.74 -6.20
C SER A 100 -1.91 9.92 -7.37
N GLY A 101 -1.66 9.28 -8.51
CA GLY A 101 -2.51 9.40 -9.69
C GLY A 101 -3.84 8.68 -9.51
N GLN A 102 -3.80 7.42 -9.07
CA GLN A 102 -5.02 6.64 -8.83
C GLN A 102 -5.90 7.32 -7.77
N LEU A 103 -5.31 7.80 -6.68
CA LEU A 103 -6.06 8.46 -5.62
C LEU A 103 -6.67 9.78 -6.09
N LEU A 104 -5.97 10.55 -6.93
CA LEU A 104 -6.52 11.76 -7.55
C LEU A 104 -7.77 11.42 -8.38
N ASP A 105 -7.66 10.39 -9.22
CA ASP A 105 -8.78 9.92 -10.06
C ASP A 105 -9.96 9.42 -9.22
N ASP A 106 -9.69 8.80 -8.07
CA ASP A 106 -10.73 8.31 -7.15
C ASP A 106 -11.49 9.47 -6.46
N VAL A 107 -10.82 10.59 -6.15
CA VAL A 107 -11.44 11.74 -5.46
C VAL A 107 -12.09 12.77 -6.41
N GLU A 108 -11.50 13.02 -7.58
CA GLU A 108 -12.03 13.98 -8.55
C GLU A 108 -12.88 13.32 -9.65
N GLY A 109 -12.74 12.00 -9.84
CA GLY A 109 -13.30 11.24 -10.96
C GLY A 109 -12.35 11.20 -12.16
N ALA A 110 -12.40 10.11 -12.94
CA ALA A 110 -11.42 9.78 -14.00
C ALA A 110 -11.19 10.84 -15.10
N ASP A 111 -12.08 11.82 -15.26
CA ASP A 111 -11.94 12.91 -16.24
C ASP A 111 -10.90 13.98 -15.82
N SER A 112 -10.42 13.92 -14.57
CA SER A 112 -9.37 14.79 -14.02
C SER A 112 -7.94 14.28 -14.24
N SER A 113 -7.81 13.04 -14.73
CA SER A 113 -6.54 12.31 -14.85
C SER A 113 -5.60 12.92 -15.90
N ALA A 114 -4.29 12.71 -15.69
CA ALA A 114 -3.30 13.00 -16.72
C ALA A 114 -3.60 12.13 -17.95
N SER A 115 -3.67 12.76 -19.12
CA SER A 115 -4.03 12.09 -20.36
C SER A 115 -3.09 12.47 -21.49
N ALA A 116 -3.23 11.81 -22.64
CA ALA A 116 -2.53 12.22 -23.86
C ALA A 116 -2.76 13.71 -24.20
N ASP A 117 -3.89 14.27 -23.79
CA ASP A 117 -4.31 15.66 -24.07
C ASP A 117 -3.91 16.64 -22.95
N SER A 118 -3.63 16.13 -21.75
CA SER A 118 -3.25 16.91 -20.56
C SER A 118 -2.20 16.15 -19.72
N PRO A 119 -0.93 16.09 -20.16
CA PRO A 119 0.11 15.43 -19.37
C PRO A 119 0.39 16.22 -18.10
N MET A 120 0.74 15.51 -17.03
CA MET A 120 1.09 16.12 -15.73
C MET A 120 2.38 15.51 -15.20
N SER A 121 3.23 16.34 -14.63
CA SER A 121 4.37 15.89 -13.85
C SER A 121 3.92 15.25 -12.53
N ALA A 122 4.81 14.48 -11.90
CA ALA A 122 4.53 13.90 -10.59
C ALA A 122 4.24 14.96 -9.51
N THR A 123 4.87 16.13 -9.60
CA THR A 123 4.62 17.25 -8.70
C THR A 123 3.23 17.83 -8.90
N GLU A 124 2.82 18.07 -10.15
CA GLU A 124 1.47 18.60 -10.44
C GLU A 124 0.37 17.63 -9.98
N VAL A 125 0.56 16.31 -10.19
CA VAL A 125 -0.40 15.29 -9.70
C VAL A 125 -0.51 15.31 -8.18
N TYR A 126 0.62 15.46 -7.48
CA TYR A 126 0.63 15.50 -6.02
C TYR A 126 0.00 16.78 -5.46
N GLU A 127 0.33 17.95 -6.01
CA GLU A 127 -0.26 19.24 -5.61
C GLU A 127 -1.78 19.25 -5.83
N GLN A 128 -2.24 18.76 -6.98
CA GLN A 128 -3.69 18.68 -7.26
C GLN A 128 -4.39 17.68 -6.33
N LEU A 129 -3.75 16.55 -6.01
CA LEU A 129 -4.28 15.59 -5.04
C LEU A 129 -4.45 16.22 -3.66
N GLU A 130 -3.45 16.96 -3.17
CA GLU A 130 -3.53 17.67 -1.89
C GLU A 130 -4.72 18.65 -1.83
N ASP A 131 -5.03 19.32 -2.94
CA ASP A 131 -6.17 20.23 -3.06
C ASP A 131 -7.53 19.51 -3.19
N SER A 132 -7.54 18.23 -3.59
CA SER A 132 -8.76 17.49 -3.95
C SER A 132 -9.29 16.56 -2.86
N VAL A 133 -8.44 16.14 -1.93
CA VAL A 133 -8.89 15.28 -0.82
C VAL A 133 -9.86 16.01 0.11
N PRO A 134 -10.83 15.32 0.72
CA PRO A 134 -11.74 15.94 1.68
C PRO A 134 -11.00 16.40 2.94
N ASP A 135 -11.47 17.47 3.61
CA ASP A 135 -10.85 18.02 4.83
C ASP A 135 -10.61 16.98 5.96
N THR A 136 -11.37 15.89 5.95
CA THR A 136 -11.24 14.77 6.91
C THR A 136 -10.03 13.88 6.66
N VAL A 137 -9.35 14.02 5.52
CA VAL A 137 -8.18 13.24 5.12
C VAL A 137 -7.02 14.17 4.83
N SER A 138 -5.83 13.74 5.23
CA SER A 138 -4.56 14.37 4.93
C SER A 138 -3.73 13.44 4.06
N VAL A 139 -3.01 14.02 3.11
CA VAL A 139 -1.98 13.34 2.31
C VAL A 139 -0.62 13.73 2.87
N GLY A 140 0.18 12.74 3.21
CA GLY A 140 1.53 12.92 3.75
C GLY A 140 2.58 13.06 2.65
N PRO A 141 3.84 13.34 3.03
CA PRO A 141 4.91 13.59 2.07
C PRO A 141 5.11 12.43 1.09
N ALA A 142 5.11 12.76 -0.21
CA ALA A 142 5.31 11.81 -1.29
C ALA A 142 6.66 11.08 -1.24
N ALA A 143 6.63 9.78 -1.53
CA ALA A 143 7.82 8.97 -1.73
C ALA A 143 8.63 9.46 -2.95
N ARG A 144 9.93 9.14 -3.00
CA ARG A 144 10.77 9.45 -4.18
C ARG A 144 10.49 8.56 -5.38
N GLY A 145 9.95 7.37 -5.14
CA GLY A 145 9.73 6.36 -6.16
C GLY A 145 8.43 6.53 -6.92
N GLN A 146 8.37 5.86 -8.07
CA GLN A 146 7.17 5.61 -8.85
C GLN A 146 6.85 4.12 -8.85
N ASP A 147 5.57 3.79 -8.84
CA ASP A 147 5.02 2.45 -9.09
C ASP A 147 3.95 2.53 -10.19
N LYS A 148 4.40 2.77 -11.41
CA LYS A 148 3.53 2.96 -12.58
C LYS A 148 3.88 1.99 -13.71
N PRO A 149 2.94 1.67 -14.61
CA PRO A 149 3.25 0.91 -15.81
C PRO A 149 4.37 1.58 -16.62
N VAL A 150 5.35 0.79 -17.09
CA VAL A 150 6.39 1.25 -18.00
C VAL A 150 6.54 0.29 -19.16
N VAL A 151 6.81 0.82 -20.35
CA VAL A 151 7.22 -0.02 -21.48
C VAL A 151 8.68 -0.41 -21.28
N VAL A 152 8.95 -1.71 -21.39
CA VAL A 152 10.28 -2.30 -21.26
C VAL A 152 10.63 -3.06 -22.53
N VAL A 153 11.88 -2.95 -22.93
CA VAL A 153 12.50 -3.73 -24.01
C VAL A 153 13.79 -4.37 -23.50
N THR A 154 14.35 -5.32 -24.23
CA THR A 154 15.69 -5.83 -23.91
C THR A 154 16.77 -4.81 -24.29
N GLU A 155 17.95 -4.91 -23.69
CA GLU A 155 19.14 -4.13 -24.10
C GLU A 155 19.47 -4.36 -25.59
N HIS A 156 19.27 -5.58 -26.08
CA HIS A 156 19.45 -5.91 -27.49
C HIS A 156 18.46 -5.15 -28.38
N THR A 157 17.17 -5.16 -28.04
CA THR A 157 16.13 -4.41 -28.77
C THR A 157 16.42 -2.91 -28.72
N SER A 158 16.70 -2.37 -27.54
CA SER A 158 17.02 -0.95 -27.34
C SER A 158 18.21 -0.52 -28.20
N THR A 159 19.29 -1.30 -28.23
CA THR A 159 20.49 -0.98 -29.01
C THR A 159 20.26 -1.12 -30.51
N THR A 160 19.56 -2.17 -30.95
CA THR A 160 19.32 -2.44 -32.38
C THR A 160 18.36 -1.42 -32.99
N MET A 161 17.33 -1.03 -32.23
CA MET A 161 16.37 -0.03 -32.68
C MET A 161 16.81 1.41 -32.36
N GLY A 162 17.76 1.61 -31.45
CA GLY A 162 18.18 2.94 -31.00
C GLY A 162 17.13 3.64 -30.13
N VAL A 163 16.39 2.89 -29.30
CA VAL A 163 15.28 3.42 -28.48
C VAL A 163 15.65 3.50 -27.00
N ARG A 164 15.36 4.64 -26.36
CA ARG A 164 15.49 4.87 -24.91
C ARG A 164 14.28 5.55 -24.29
N THR A 165 13.47 6.21 -25.11
CA THR A 165 12.24 6.87 -24.73
C THR A 165 11.05 6.25 -25.46
N MET A 166 9.83 6.54 -24.99
CA MET A 166 8.61 6.18 -25.70
C MET A 166 8.50 6.94 -27.04
N SER A 167 8.96 8.19 -27.11
CA SER A 167 9.03 8.93 -28.37
C SER A 167 9.96 8.30 -29.40
N ASP A 168 11.09 7.68 -28.99
CA ASP A 168 11.98 6.98 -29.93
C ASP A 168 11.31 5.76 -30.58
N LEU A 169 10.36 5.13 -29.87
CA LEU A 169 9.61 3.96 -30.34
C LEU A 169 8.38 4.35 -31.18
N SER A 170 7.94 5.61 -31.10
CA SER A 170 6.82 6.15 -31.87
C SER A 170 7.02 5.92 -33.38
N GLY A 171 5.97 5.49 -34.08
CA GLY A 171 6.01 5.15 -35.50
C GLY A 171 6.75 3.87 -35.85
N ARG A 172 7.26 3.12 -34.86
CA ARG A 172 7.93 1.82 -35.03
C ARG A 172 7.38 0.73 -34.11
N CYS A 173 6.34 1.05 -33.36
CA CYS A 173 5.68 0.10 -32.47
C CYS A 173 5.16 -1.14 -33.23
N ASP A 174 4.78 -1.01 -34.49
CA ASP A 174 4.32 -2.10 -35.36
C ASP A 174 5.43 -3.09 -35.76
N GLU A 175 6.70 -2.76 -35.53
CA GLU A 175 7.82 -3.72 -35.67
C GLU A 175 7.86 -4.74 -34.51
N LEU A 176 7.16 -4.47 -33.40
CA LEU A 176 7.22 -5.26 -32.18
C LEU A 176 5.86 -5.85 -31.82
N ARG A 177 5.90 -7.00 -31.15
CA ARG A 177 4.77 -7.53 -30.37
C ARG A 177 4.90 -7.07 -28.93
N LEU A 178 3.78 -6.69 -28.32
CA LEU A 178 3.72 -6.24 -26.93
C LEU A 178 3.22 -7.36 -26.03
N ALA A 179 3.94 -7.70 -24.97
CA ALA A 179 3.43 -8.50 -23.86
C ALA A 179 2.92 -7.61 -22.72
N VAL A 180 1.72 -7.90 -22.21
CA VAL A 180 1.13 -7.13 -21.11
C VAL A 180 0.11 -8.00 -20.38
N SER A 181 -0.02 -7.85 -19.07
CA SER A 181 -1.04 -8.60 -18.32
C SER A 181 -2.46 -8.22 -18.81
N PRO A 182 -3.46 -9.12 -18.74
CA PRO A 182 -4.84 -8.79 -19.12
C PRO A 182 -5.39 -7.56 -18.39
N GLN A 183 -5.10 -7.42 -17.10
CA GLN A 183 -5.57 -6.27 -16.29
C GLN A 183 -4.95 -4.97 -16.80
N THR A 184 -3.62 -4.93 -16.96
CA THR A 184 -2.88 -3.75 -17.43
C THR A 184 -3.21 -3.38 -18.88
N ALA A 185 -3.55 -4.36 -19.73
CA ALA A 185 -3.98 -4.11 -21.11
C ALA A 185 -5.30 -3.33 -21.19
N HIS A 186 -6.18 -3.49 -20.19
CA HIS A 186 -7.47 -2.82 -20.11
C HIS A 186 -7.42 -1.48 -19.38
N ALA A 187 -6.31 -1.19 -18.69
CA ALA A 187 -6.10 0.03 -17.92
C ALA A 187 -6.22 1.29 -18.82
N PRO A 188 -7.16 2.20 -18.56
CA PRO A 188 -7.40 3.38 -19.40
C PRO A 188 -6.16 4.26 -19.61
N GLU A 189 -5.36 4.44 -18.57
CA GLU A 189 -4.13 5.24 -18.56
C GLU A 189 -3.07 4.65 -19.51
N VAL A 190 -2.90 3.32 -19.52
CA VAL A 190 -1.99 2.63 -20.45
C VAL A 190 -2.46 2.81 -21.89
N ARG A 191 -3.76 2.61 -22.13
CA ARG A 191 -4.33 2.76 -23.48
C ARG A 191 -4.26 4.20 -23.97
N SER A 192 -4.45 5.17 -23.08
CA SER A 192 -4.34 6.61 -23.36
C SER A 192 -2.91 6.97 -23.74
N ALA A 193 -1.94 6.56 -22.93
CA ALA A 193 -0.52 6.81 -23.18
C ALA A 193 -0.06 6.22 -24.52
N LEU A 194 -0.36 4.94 -24.79
CA LEU A 194 0.01 4.30 -26.07
C LEU A 194 -0.57 5.03 -27.29
N ARG A 195 -1.84 5.49 -27.21
CA ARG A 195 -2.43 6.33 -28.27
C ARG A 195 -1.72 7.67 -28.40
N GLY A 196 -1.38 8.32 -27.29
CA GLY A 196 -0.70 9.61 -27.29
C GLY A 196 0.71 9.57 -27.90
N TYR A 197 1.40 8.43 -27.81
CA TYR A 197 2.66 8.15 -28.52
C TYR A 197 2.48 7.63 -29.95
N ASP A 198 1.24 7.53 -30.46
CA ASP A 198 0.93 6.89 -31.74
C ASP A 198 1.55 5.49 -31.87
N CYS A 199 1.47 4.74 -30.78
CA CYS A 199 2.08 3.42 -30.65
C CYS A 199 1.04 2.32 -30.81
N GLN A 200 0.99 1.76 -32.02
CA GLN A 200 0.23 0.57 -32.35
C GLN A 200 1.18 -0.61 -32.55
N PHE A 201 1.16 -1.58 -31.65
CA PHE A 201 1.96 -2.81 -31.79
C PHE A 201 1.35 -3.77 -32.81
N SER A 202 2.19 -4.60 -33.44
CA SER A 202 1.73 -5.60 -34.42
C SER A 202 0.78 -6.64 -33.82
N ASP A 203 0.97 -6.93 -32.54
CA ASP A 203 0.17 -7.86 -31.75
C ASP A 203 0.29 -7.50 -30.26
N VAL A 204 -0.77 -7.77 -29.50
CA VAL A 204 -0.80 -7.59 -28.04
C VAL A 204 -1.07 -8.95 -27.40
N VAL A 205 -0.05 -9.49 -26.74
CA VAL A 205 -0.04 -10.82 -26.14
C VAL A 205 -0.33 -10.71 -24.64
N THR A 206 -1.44 -11.30 -24.22
CA THR A 206 -1.88 -11.30 -22.81
C THR A 206 -1.75 -12.67 -22.13
N ASP A 207 -1.10 -13.62 -22.79
CA ASP A 207 -0.89 -15.00 -22.30
C ASP A 207 0.14 -15.09 -21.17
N TYR A 208 0.86 -14.00 -20.85
CA TYR A 208 1.85 -13.93 -19.79
C TYR A 208 1.23 -13.29 -18.53
N PRO A 209 0.84 -14.09 -17.52
CA PRO A 209 0.04 -13.62 -16.39
C PRO A 209 0.83 -12.80 -15.37
N ASN A 210 2.17 -12.81 -15.41
CA ASN A 210 3.00 -12.08 -14.45
C ASN A 210 4.25 -11.44 -15.11
N PRO A 211 4.84 -10.42 -14.46
CA PRO A 211 6.02 -9.71 -14.97
C PRO A 211 7.27 -10.58 -15.21
N THR A 212 7.46 -11.64 -14.42
CA THR A 212 8.55 -12.59 -14.65
C THR A 212 8.40 -13.31 -15.99
N GLU A 213 7.19 -13.75 -16.35
CA GLU A 213 6.94 -14.40 -17.63
C GLU A 213 7.06 -13.43 -18.82
N ILE A 214 6.60 -12.18 -18.67
CA ILE A 214 6.80 -11.12 -19.67
C ILE A 214 8.30 -10.92 -19.94
N ARG A 215 9.10 -10.83 -18.88
CA ARG A 215 10.56 -10.69 -18.98
C ARG A 215 11.22 -11.89 -19.67
N GLU A 216 10.82 -13.11 -19.33
CA GLU A 216 11.38 -14.29 -20.00
C GLU A 216 10.96 -14.36 -21.48
N ALA A 217 9.75 -13.90 -21.84
CA ALA A 217 9.31 -13.78 -23.22
C ALA A 217 10.13 -12.75 -24.01
N LEU A 218 10.44 -11.60 -23.41
CA LEU A 218 11.35 -10.59 -23.96
C LEU A 218 12.74 -11.18 -24.23
N ARG A 219 13.29 -11.93 -23.27
CA ARG A 219 14.61 -12.57 -23.40
C ARG A 219 14.67 -13.63 -24.50
N ARG A 220 13.58 -14.38 -24.69
CA ARG A 220 13.47 -15.37 -25.76
C ARG A 220 13.22 -14.73 -27.14
N GLY A 221 12.81 -13.46 -27.18
CA GLY A 221 12.41 -12.78 -28.41
C GLY A 221 11.01 -13.18 -28.90
N ASP A 222 10.18 -13.79 -28.04
CA ASP A 222 8.78 -14.11 -28.38
C ASP A 222 7.95 -12.84 -28.60
N VAL A 223 8.34 -11.78 -27.90
CA VAL A 223 7.81 -10.41 -27.95
C VAL A 223 8.97 -9.41 -27.95
N GLY A 224 8.73 -8.21 -28.48
CA GLY A 224 9.76 -7.17 -28.61
C GLY A 224 9.68 -6.09 -27.54
N ALA A 225 8.49 -5.90 -26.96
CA ALA A 225 8.23 -4.96 -25.87
C ALA A 225 7.31 -5.62 -24.82
N GLY A 226 7.40 -5.14 -23.60
CA GLY A 226 6.52 -5.54 -22.50
C GLY A 226 6.03 -4.33 -21.72
N ILE A 227 4.92 -4.45 -21.00
CA ILE A 227 4.52 -3.49 -19.96
C ILE A 227 4.61 -4.17 -18.60
N ILE A 228 5.40 -3.58 -17.71
CA ILE A 228 5.62 -4.03 -16.34
C ILE A 228 5.59 -2.81 -15.41
N TYR A 229 5.14 -2.95 -14.17
CA TYR A 229 5.18 -1.86 -13.20
C TYR A 229 6.62 -1.50 -12.81
N SER A 230 6.90 -0.22 -12.64
CA SER A 230 8.27 0.29 -12.47
C SER A 230 9.02 -0.27 -11.25
N SER A 231 8.28 -0.63 -10.19
CA SER A 231 8.83 -1.25 -8.97
C SER A 231 8.94 -2.77 -9.05
N ASP A 232 8.49 -3.41 -10.13
CA ASP A 232 8.56 -4.86 -10.21
C ASP A 232 10.02 -5.35 -10.28
N PRO A 233 10.41 -6.36 -9.49
CA PRO A 233 11.77 -6.88 -9.49
C PRO A 233 12.23 -7.50 -10.81
N ALA A 234 11.30 -7.88 -11.69
CA ALA A 234 11.63 -8.30 -13.06
C ALA A 234 12.34 -7.19 -13.85
N LEU A 235 12.20 -5.91 -13.50
CA LEU A 235 12.85 -4.81 -14.23
C LEU A 235 14.29 -4.51 -13.81
N PHE A 236 14.81 -5.16 -12.76
CA PHE A 236 16.13 -4.83 -12.19
C PHE A 236 17.33 -5.63 -12.72
N PRO A 237 17.18 -6.74 -13.45
CA PRO A 237 18.26 -7.23 -14.29
C PRO A 237 18.73 -6.16 -15.29
N PRO A 238 20.05 -5.99 -15.52
CA PRO A 238 20.60 -4.90 -16.34
C PRO A 238 20.23 -4.99 -17.83
N ASP A 239 19.80 -6.16 -18.29
CA ASP A 239 19.38 -6.42 -19.67
C ASP A 239 17.95 -5.91 -19.97
N MET A 240 17.23 -5.40 -18.96
CA MET A 240 15.90 -4.81 -19.12
C MET A 240 16.01 -3.28 -19.20
N ILE A 241 15.65 -2.72 -20.35
CA ILE A 241 15.65 -1.28 -20.59
C ILE A 241 14.22 -0.77 -20.52
N ARG A 242 13.94 -0.03 -19.45
CA ARG A 242 12.71 0.77 -19.33
C ARG A 242 12.82 1.95 -20.29
N LEU A 243 11.82 2.15 -21.12
CA LEU A 243 11.72 3.32 -21.97
C LEU A 243 11.17 4.48 -21.14
N ASP A 244 11.85 5.62 -21.17
CA ASP A 244 11.39 6.82 -20.46
C ASP A 244 10.09 7.33 -21.11
N ASP A 245 9.08 7.62 -20.27
CA ASP A 245 7.86 8.32 -20.67
C ASP A 245 8.14 9.83 -20.76
N ASP A 246 8.85 10.22 -21.82
CA ASP A 246 9.43 11.55 -22.01
C ASP A 246 8.40 12.68 -22.18
N ARG A 247 7.13 12.34 -22.43
CA ARG A 247 5.99 13.26 -22.49
C ARG A 247 5.07 13.20 -21.27
N ASN A 248 5.38 12.37 -20.26
CA ASN A 248 4.57 12.15 -19.06
C ASN A 248 3.10 11.79 -19.38
N LEU A 249 2.89 10.87 -20.34
CA LEU A 249 1.54 10.44 -20.72
C LEU A 249 0.99 9.34 -19.82
N ILE A 250 1.85 8.65 -19.07
CA ILE A 250 1.46 7.74 -17.99
C ILE A 250 1.52 8.53 -16.70
N GLN A 251 0.34 8.77 -16.11
CA GLN A 251 0.19 9.49 -14.85
C GLN A 251 1.12 8.96 -13.77
N ALA A 252 1.68 9.86 -12.98
CA ALA A 252 2.56 9.49 -11.89
C ALA A 252 1.79 8.70 -10.83
N GLN A 253 2.38 7.59 -10.39
CA GLN A 253 1.86 6.77 -9.29
C GLN A 253 2.90 6.78 -8.17
N THR A 254 2.98 7.94 -7.51
CA THR A 254 3.88 8.17 -6.40
C THR A 254 3.22 7.66 -5.12
N PRO A 255 3.84 6.74 -4.36
CA PRO A 255 3.28 6.35 -3.08
C PRO A 255 3.22 7.53 -2.11
N VAL A 256 2.07 7.72 -1.48
CA VAL A 256 1.79 8.79 -0.52
C VAL A 256 1.13 8.20 0.73
N PRO A 257 1.54 8.60 1.95
CA PRO A 257 0.77 8.31 3.14
C PRO A 257 -0.60 8.98 3.06
N VAL A 258 -1.67 8.25 3.37
CA VAL A 258 -3.05 8.78 3.40
C VAL A 258 -3.62 8.49 4.77
N PHE A 259 -4.06 9.51 5.50
CA PHE A 259 -4.49 9.34 6.87
C PHE A 259 -5.60 10.31 7.29
N THR A 260 -6.37 9.92 8.30
CA THR A 260 -7.41 10.77 8.89
C THR A 260 -6.79 12.06 9.44
N SER A 261 -7.31 13.23 9.04
CA SER A 261 -6.81 14.52 9.50
C SER A 261 -6.80 14.62 11.03
N GLY A 262 -5.64 14.97 11.59
CA GLY A 262 -5.44 15.08 13.04
C GLY A 262 -5.13 13.77 13.78
N SER A 263 -5.08 12.62 13.10
CA SER A 263 -4.69 11.34 13.71
C SER A 263 -3.18 11.26 14.02
N LEU A 264 -2.36 12.02 13.29
CA LEU A 264 -0.91 12.06 13.40
C LEU A 264 -0.42 13.47 13.77
N SER A 265 0.53 13.54 14.70
CA SER A 265 1.21 14.78 15.06
C SER A 265 2.24 15.22 14.00
N GLU A 266 2.77 16.44 14.12
CA GLU A 266 3.85 16.90 13.24
C GLU A 266 5.10 16.01 13.32
N GLU A 267 5.40 15.47 14.51
CA GLU A 267 6.52 14.54 14.72
C GLU A 267 6.28 13.22 13.99
N ASP A 268 5.07 12.67 14.09
CA ASP A 268 4.67 11.45 13.37
C ASP A 268 4.76 11.65 11.84
N GLN A 269 4.35 12.82 11.35
CA GLN A 269 4.44 13.15 9.92
C GLN A 269 5.90 13.30 9.45
N GLU A 270 6.82 13.79 10.29
CA GLU A 270 8.24 13.82 9.96
C GLU A 270 8.83 12.39 9.87
N VAL A 271 8.30 11.43 10.63
CA VAL A 271 8.65 10.00 10.49
C VAL A 271 8.25 9.49 9.12
N LEU A 272 7.01 9.77 8.68
CA LEU A 272 6.55 9.45 7.33
C LEU A 272 7.46 10.09 6.28
N ALA A 273 7.81 11.37 6.45
CA ALA A 273 8.70 12.09 5.55
C ALA A 273 10.09 11.44 5.43
N LYS A 274 10.67 10.95 6.55
CA LYS A 274 11.94 10.22 6.56
C LYS A 274 11.86 8.93 5.72
N VAL A 275 10.76 8.18 5.85
CA VAL A 275 10.52 6.97 5.06
C VAL A 275 10.39 7.33 3.57
N SER A 276 9.51 8.27 3.24
CA SER A 276 9.25 8.73 1.87
C SER A 276 10.53 9.18 1.14
N ARG A 277 11.41 9.93 1.82
CA ARG A 277 12.70 10.39 1.26
C ARG A 277 13.66 9.27 0.89
N LYS A 278 13.54 8.10 1.52
CA LYS A 278 14.36 6.91 1.24
C LYS A 278 13.66 5.93 0.28
N MET A 279 12.33 5.99 0.21
CA MET A 279 11.53 5.07 -0.59
C MET A 279 11.60 5.41 -2.09
N SER A 280 12.62 4.90 -2.77
CA SER A 280 12.76 4.97 -4.23
C SER A 280 12.09 3.79 -4.93
N THR A 281 11.89 3.85 -6.25
CA THR A 281 11.41 2.71 -7.06
C THR A 281 12.28 1.46 -6.87
N LYS A 282 13.59 1.64 -6.68
CA LYS A 282 14.51 0.54 -6.41
C LYS A 282 14.32 -0.07 -5.02
N GLU A 283 13.99 0.75 -4.02
CA GLU A 283 13.72 0.26 -2.67
C GLU A 283 12.40 -0.51 -2.61
N MET A 284 11.34 0.03 -3.24
CA MET A 284 10.07 -0.70 -3.41
C MET A 284 10.28 -2.05 -4.10
N SER A 285 11.12 -2.09 -5.14
CA SER A 285 11.42 -3.35 -5.82
C SER A 285 12.14 -4.38 -4.97
N LYS A 286 13.06 -3.94 -4.10
CA LYS A 286 13.72 -4.86 -3.15
C LYS A 286 12.73 -5.42 -2.14
N LEU A 287 11.80 -4.59 -1.65
CA LEU A 287 10.73 -5.02 -0.75
C LEU A 287 9.83 -6.05 -1.43
N ASN A 288 9.37 -5.77 -2.66
CA ASN A 288 8.56 -6.68 -3.46
C ASN A 288 9.29 -8.02 -3.67
N ALA A 289 10.56 -7.98 -4.09
CA ALA A 289 11.37 -9.19 -4.30
C ALA A 289 11.50 -10.06 -3.04
N ALA A 290 11.61 -9.44 -1.87
CA ALA A 290 11.75 -10.15 -0.60
C ALA A 290 10.49 -10.99 -0.30
N VAL A 291 9.30 -10.44 -0.59
CA VAL A 291 8.01 -11.05 -0.29
C VAL A 291 7.55 -12.00 -1.39
N GLU A 292 7.70 -11.65 -2.67
CA GLU A 292 7.29 -12.46 -3.83
C GLU A 292 7.92 -13.86 -3.84
N SER A 293 9.11 -14.02 -3.24
CA SER A 293 9.76 -15.32 -3.09
C SER A 293 8.98 -16.31 -2.22
N GLY A 294 7.99 -15.83 -1.44
CA GLY A 294 7.24 -16.58 -0.44
C GLY A 294 8.04 -16.94 0.82
N ARG A 295 9.30 -16.49 0.92
CA ARG A 295 10.18 -16.83 2.06
C ARG A 295 10.13 -15.81 3.19
N THR A 296 9.61 -14.62 2.92
CA THR A 296 9.57 -13.50 3.88
C THR A 296 8.17 -12.94 3.89
N HIS A 297 7.57 -12.79 5.07
CA HIS A 297 6.30 -12.08 5.22
C HIS A 297 6.52 -10.57 5.07
N ALA A 298 5.50 -9.83 4.61
CA ALA A 298 5.54 -8.39 4.41
C ALA A 298 6.08 -7.64 5.65
N ILE A 299 5.51 -7.92 6.82
CA ILE A 299 5.92 -7.29 8.08
C ILE A 299 7.40 -7.52 8.44
N ALA A 300 7.95 -8.69 8.09
CA ALA A 300 9.34 -9.03 8.33
C ALA A 300 10.27 -8.31 7.34
N ALA A 301 9.87 -8.23 6.06
CA ALA A 301 10.60 -7.47 5.04
C ALA A 301 10.61 -5.98 5.38
N ALA A 302 9.48 -5.42 5.80
CA ALA A 302 9.35 -4.04 6.26
C ALA A 302 10.26 -3.74 7.46
N SER A 303 10.23 -4.59 8.49
CA SER A 303 11.08 -4.44 9.66
C SER A 303 12.58 -4.50 9.32
N GLY A 304 12.97 -5.42 8.42
CA GLY A 304 14.34 -5.51 7.92
C GLY A 304 14.78 -4.25 7.18
N TRP A 305 13.93 -3.74 6.28
CA TRP A 305 14.23 -2.51 5.54
C TRP A 305 14.39 -1.30 6.46
N LEU A 306 13.56 -1.17 7.49
CA LEU A 306 13.68 -0.10 8.48
C LEU A 306 15.00 -0.19 9.26
N ASN A 307 15.44 -1.39 9.65
CA ASN A 307 16.74 -1.60 10.29
C ASN A 307 17.90 -1.16 9.38
N ASP A 308 17.89 -1.62 8.13
CA ASP A 308 18.94 -1.31 7.14
C ASP A 308 19.00 0.18 6.80
N ASN A 309 17.93 0.92 7.08
CA ASN A 309 17.80 2.34 6.76
C ASN A 309 17.92 3.28 7.96
N GLY A 310 18.26 2.76 9.15
CA GLY A 310 18.56 3.54 10.35
C GLY A 310 17.32 4.04 11.10
N PHE A 311 16.19 3.35 10.96
CA PHE A 311 15.00 3.60 11.78
C PHE A 311 15.08 2.72 13.03
N GLU A 312 16.02 2.96 13.94
CA GLU A 312 16.12 2.15 15.17
C GLU A 312 14.89 2.35 16.07
N SER A 313 14.52 1.34 16.85
CA SER A 313 13.41 1.48 17.80
C SER A 313 13.82 2.46 18.89
N SER A 314 12.99 3.46 19.19
CA SER A 314 13.19 4.33 20.38
C SER A 314 13.21 3.54 21.69
N LEU A 315 12.66 2.31 21.69
CA LEU A 315 12.68 1.38 22.83
C LEU A 315 14.02 0.66 23.02
N ASP A 316 14.88 0.63 22.00
CA ASP A 316 16.22 0.02 22.08
C ASP A 316 17.29 1.02 22.55
N ALA A 317 16.93 2.31 22.69
CA ALA A 317 17.82 3.39 23.09
C ALA A 317 17.86 3.65 24.62
N GLY A 318 17.30 2.74 25.43
CA GLY A 318 17.15 2.86 26.89
C GLY A 318 17.83 1.77 27.70
#